data_AF-A0A7S1ZYW4-F1
#
_entry.id   AF-A0A7S1ZYW4-F1
#
_cell.length_a   1.000
_cell.length_b   1.000
_cell.length_c   1.000
_cell.angle_alpha   90.00
_cell.angle_beta   90.00
_cell.angle_gamma   90.00
#
_symmetry.space_group_name_H-M   'P 1'
#
loop_
_entity.id
_entity.type
_entity.pdbx_description
1 polymer ?
#
loop_
_entity_poly.entity_id
_entity_poly.type
_entity_poly.pdbx_seq_one_letter_code
_entity_poly.pdbx_strand_id
1 'polypeptide(L)'
;GRSKGKNSARNAERVVKHMEKFYLQDPDHRAKPNRIVYNALIDAWSKSNEVGAALRAEQTLMKMEKYNDVRPDVVSYNAVLNAWARFANGVDGSNAKDRIAAAQRAQQILEHMEGLGSIKDKEDNEGDDDNDEVVKPDAISYNTVLKAWARSGHPSAAFFAQQILQRMEELYSQTGDESIRPNVFSYTTTINAAAYAGGTIDERQKTYQIALDAFQKICESNYDRPSHVTYGTMFRAVANLSSFLDIETIKTIWHRCREEGQVSDFVLSQLRSATTPDLFSKLMSDRSKDSFSFTNSTNSIGDQGRRLIPAAELPLEWRENVQGKRQRY
;
A
#
# COMPACT_ATOMS: atom_id res chain seq x y z
N GLY A 1 -18.17 -19.16 7.68
CA GLY A 1 -16.79 -19.61 7.49
C GLY A 1 -16.29 -19.21 6.12
N ARG A 2 -15.15 -18.52 6.03
CA ARG A 2 -14.57 -18.01 4.77
C ARG A 2 -13.96 -19.17 3.96
N SER A 3 -14.70 -19.66 2.97
CA SER A 3 -14.26 -20.71 2.06
C SER A 3 -13.31 -20.14 1.00
N LYS A 4 -12.05 -20.58 0.99
CA LYS A 4 -11.08 -20.38 -0.11
C LYS A 4 -11.35 -21.34 -1.29
N GLY A 5 -12.59 -21.76 -1.51
CA GLY A 5 -12.94 -22.66 -2.60
C GLY A 5 -12.83 -21.95 -3.95
N LYS A 6 -12.31 -22.66 -4.97
CA LYS A 6 -12.17 -22.19 -6.38
C LYS A 6 -13.46 -21.61 -6.99
N ASN A 7 -14.63 -21.84 -6.39
CA ASN A 7 -15.94 -21.37 -6.86
C ASN A 7 -16.69 -20.53 -5.80
N SER A 8 -16.02 -20.07 -4.75
CA SER A 8 -16.66 -19.33 -3.64
C SER A 8 -17.39 -18.08 -4.13
N ALA A 9 -16.79 -17.32 -5.03
CA ALA A 9 -17.38 -16.11 -5.61
C ALA A 9 -18.60 -16.42 -6.48
N ARG A 10 -18.52 -17.41 -7.38
CA ARG A 10 -19.69 -17.87 -8.16
C ARG A 10 -20.82 -18.40 -7.30
N ASN A 11 -20.50 -19.11 -6.22
CA ASN A 11 -21.52 -19.60 -5.29
C ASN A 11 -22.20 -18.44 -4.56
N ALA A 12 -21.43 -17.46 -4.09
CA ALA A 12 -22.00 -16.24 -3.51
C ALA A 12 -22.90 -15.53 -4.53
N GLU A 13 -22.44 -15.36 -5.78
CA GLU A 13 -23.23 -14.72 -6.83
C GLU A 13 -24.53 -15.48 -7.12
N ARG A 14 -24.49 -16.82 -7.14
CA ARG A 14 -25.68 -17.64 -7.28
C ARG A 14 -26.65 -17.42 -6.13
N VAL A 15 -26.18 -17.38 -4.89
CA VAL A 15 -27.06 -17.15 -3.72
C VAL A 15 -27.74 -15.79 -3.83
N VAL A 16 -26.99 -14.72 -4.13
CA VAL A 16 -27.57 -13.37 -4.29
C VAL A 16 -28.61 -13.33 -5.41
N LYS A 17 -28.32 -13.93 -6.57
CA LYS A 17 -29.30 -14.02 -7.68
C LYS A 17 -30.57 -14.78 -7.30
N HIS A 18 -30.48 -15.82 -6.47
CA HIS A 18 -31.67 -16.52 -5.98
C HIS A 18 -32.47 -15.64 -5.02
N MET A 19 -31.79 -14.93 -4.11
CA MET A 19 -32.44 -13.99 -3.19
C MET A 19 -33.17 -12.87 -3.95
N GLU A 20 -32.51 -12.27 -4.96
CA GLU A 20 -33.12 -11.28 -5.86
C GLU A 20 -34.37 -11.85 -6.55
N LYS A 21 -34.28 -13.08 -7.10
CA LYS A 21 -35.40 -13.74 -7.77
C LYS A 21 -36.58 -13.99 -6.83
N PHE A 22 -36.34 -14.46 -5.60
CA PHE A 22 -37.40 -14.69 -4.63
C PHE A 22 -38.08 -13.39 -4.22
N TYR A 23 -37.31 -12.33 -3.96
CA TYR A 23 -37.86 -11.02 -3.63
C TYR A 23 -38.71 -10.43 -4.77
N LEU A 24 -38.31 -10.65 -6.04
CA LEU A 24 -39.12 -10.25 -7.20
C LEU A 24 -40.44 -11.03 -7.34
N GLN A 25 -40.50 -12.26 -6.83
CA GLN A 25 -41.70 -13.11 -6.87
C GLN A 25 -42.64 -12.87 -5.69
N ASP A 26 -42.08 -12.47 -4.54
CA ASP A 26 -42.80 -12.20 -3.30
C ASP A 26 -42.12 -11.02 -2.56
N PRO A 27 -42.60 -9.78 -2.75
CA PRO A 27 -42.01 -8.59 -2.12
C PRO A 27 -42.05 -8.57 -0.60
N ASP A 28 -42.96 -9.32 0.04
CA ASP A 28 -43.05 -9.45 1.50
C ASP A 28 -42.10 -10.53 2.05
N HIS A 29 -41.35 -11.20 1.16
CA HIS A 29 -40.44 -12.25 1.57
C HIS A 29 -39.22 -11.66 2.30
N ARG A 30 -38.92 -12.22 3.49
CA ARG A 30 -37.77 -11.84 4.35
C ARG A 30 -36.37 -12.07 3.72
N ALA A 31 -36.31 -12.42 2.43
CA ALA A 31 -35.07 -12.75 1.70
C ALA A 31 -34.57 -11.59 0.81
N LYS A 32 -35.06 -10.35 1.01
CA LYS A 32 -34.52 -9.16 0.33
C LYS A 32 -33.00 -9.07 0.56
N PRO A 33 -32.17 -9.07 -0.51
CA PRO A 33 -30.74 -8.81 -0.37
C PRO A 33 -30.51 -7.46 0.31
N ASN A 34 -29.61 -7.43 1.29
CA ASN A 34 -29.24 -6.21 2.00
C ASN A 34 -27.75 -5.88 1.79
N ARG A 35 -27.30 -4.76 2.36
CA ARG A 35 -25.91 -4.29 2.24
C ARG A 35 -24.88 -5.36 2.63
N ILE A 36 -25.14 -6.13 3.69
CA ILE A 36 -24.25 -7.20 4.18
C ILE A 36 -24.08 -8.30 3.11
N VAL A 37 -25.19 -8.70 2.47
CA VAL A 37 -25.19 -9.75 1.43
C VAL A 37 -24.39 -9.30 0.21
N TYR A 38 -24.60 -8.07 -0.27
CA TYR A 38 -23.82 -7.54 -1.39
C TYR A 38 -22.36 -7.32 -1.03
N ASN A 39 -22.04 -6.80 0.16
CA ASN A 39 -20.66 -6.66 0.64
C ASN A 39 -19.94 -8.01 0.70
N ALA A 40 -20.63 -9.08 1.13
CA ALA A 40 -20.07 -10.43 1.11
C ALA A 40 -19.81 -10.95 -0.32
N LEU A 41 -20.69 -10.62 -1.28
CA LEU A 41 -20.52 -10.96 -2.69
C LEU A 41 -19.32 -10.21 -3.30
N ILE A 42 -19.22 -8.90 -3.08
CA ILE A 42 -18.10 -8.07 -3.55
C ILE A 42 -16.79 -8.55 -2.92
N ASP A 43 -16.77 -8.82 -1.61
CA ASP A 43 -15.59 -9.37 -0.91
C ASP A 43 -15.16 -10.71 -1.51
N ALA A 44 -16.11 -11.61 -1.81
CA ALA A 44 -15.83 -12.88 -2.45
C ALA A 44 -15.22 -12.70 -3.85
N TRP A 45 -15.74 -11.77 -4.67
CA TRP A 45 -15.14 -11.42 -5.96
C TRP A 45 -13.75 -10.79 -5.80
N SER A 46 -13.56 -9.86 -4.87
CA SER A 46 -12.28 -9.18 -4.64
C SER A 46 -11.14 -10.13 -4.25
N LYS A 47 -11.49 -11.29 -3.67
CA LYS A 47 -10.54 -12.32 -3.26
C LYS A 47 -10.35 -13.42 -4.28
N SER A 48 -11.18 -13.45 -5.32
CA SER A 48 -11.13 -14.42 -6.40
C SER A 48 -9.96 -14.16 -7.33
N ASN A 49 -9.41 -15.23 -7.91
CA ASN A 49 -8.43 -15.19 -8.99
C ASN A 49 -9.09 -15.62 -10.32
N GLU A 50 -10.41 -15.49 -10.43
CA GLU A 50 -11.14 -15.76 -11.66
C GLU A 50 -11.07 -14.57 -12.61
N VAL A 51 -10.93 -14.86 -13.91
CA VAL A 51 -10.96 -13.85 -14.97
C VAL A 51 -12.24 -13.01 -14.89
N GLY A 52 -12.05 -11.69 -14.84
CA GLY A 52 -13.14 -10.72 -14.72
C GLY A 52 -13.73 -10.60 -13.31
N ALA A 53 -13.05 -11.08 -12.27
CA ALA A 53 -13.49 -10.92 -10.88
C ALA A 53 -13.64 -9.44 -10.48
N ALA A 54 -12.68 -8.58 -10.83
CA ALA A 54 -12.75 -7.14 -10.56
C ALA A 54 -13.95 -6.48 -11.24
N LEU A 55 -14.21 -6.82 -12.51
CA LEU A 55 -15.37 -6.32 -13.24
C LEU A 55 -16.70 -6.76 -12.60
N ARG A 56 -16.79 -8.01 -12.13
CA ARG A 56 -17.99 -8.51 -11.44
C ARG A 56 -18.22 -7.84 -10.08
N ALA A 57 -17.13 -7.56 -9.35
CA ALA A 57 -17.20 -6.79 -8.11
C ALA A 57 -17.76 -5.39 -8.38
N GLU A 58 -17.23 -4.70 -9.39
CA GLU A 58 -17.69 -3.36 -9.79
C GLU A 58 -19.13 -3.37 -10.31
N GLN A 59 -19.51 -4.34 -11.14
CA GLN A 59 -20.90 -4.48 -11.61
C GLN A 59 -21.88 -4.71 -10.46
N THR A 60 -21.44 -5.39 -9.39
CA THR A 60 -22.27 -5.59 -8.19
C THR A 60 -22.45 -4.26 -7.45
N LEU A 61 -21.38 -3.47 -7.31
CA LEU A 61 -21.43 -2.13 -6.73
C LEU A 61 -22.35 -1.19 -7.53
N MET A 62 -22.21 -1.14 -8.86
CA MET A 62 -23.08 -0.34 -9.74
C MET A 62 -24.56 -0.72 -9.63
N LYS A 63 -24.86 -2.00 -9.36
CA LYS A 63 -26.23 -2.41 -9.07
C LYS A 63 -26.71 -1.82 -7.74
N MET A 64 -25.90 -1.86 -6.69
CA MET A 64 -26.24 -1.24 -5.40
C MET A 64 -26.51 0.27 -5.58
N GLU A 65 -25.69 0.97 -6.35
CA GLU A 65 -25.91 2.40 -6.65
C GLU A 65 -27.20 2.67 -7.43
N LYS A 66 -27.56 1.79 -8.38
CA LYS A 66 -28.74 1.96 -9.24
C LYS A 66 -30.06 1.65 -8.53
N TYR A 67 -30.06 0.70 -7.61
CA TYR A 67 -31.27 0.28 -6.90
C TYR A 67 -31.31 0.96 -5.53
N ASN A 68 -32.18 1.98 -5.39
CA ASN A 68 -32.34 2.79 -4.16
C ASN A 68 -32.58 1.98 -2.87
N ASP A 69 -32.93 0.71 -2.99
CA ASP A 69 -33.17 -0.22 -1.89
C ASP A 69 -31.92 -0.61 -1.09
N VAL A 70 -30.72 -0.57 -1.70
CA VAL A 70 -29.47 -0.98 -1.02
C VAL A 70 -28.32 -0.06 -1.37
N ARG A 71 -28.00 0.87 -0.46
CA ARG A 71 -26.91 1.83 -0.64
C ARG A 71 -25.55 1.21 -0.33
N PRO A 72 -24.52 1.41 -1.18
CA PRO A 72 -23.16 1.00 -0.87
C PRO A 72 -22.56 1.87 0.24
N ASP A 73 -21.63 1.29 1.00
CA ASP A 73 -20.85 1.97 2.04
C ASP A 73 -19.35 1.95 1.71
N VAL A 74 -18.51 2.57 2.56
CA VAL A 74 -17.05 2.57 2.40
C VAL A 74 -16.47 1.16 2.27
N VAL A 75 -17.10 0.16 2.91
CA VAL A 75 -16.70 -1.25 2.81
C VAL A 75 -16.99 -1.81 1.41
N SER A 76 -18.14 -1.49 0.82
CA SER A 76 -18.48 -1.85 -0.57
C SER A 76 -17.43 -1.34 -1.55
N TYR A 77 -17.08 -0.05 -1.47
CA TYR A 77 -16.10 0.56 -2.36
C TYR A 77 -14.69 0.03 -2.13
N ASN A 78 -14.24 -0.06 -0.88
CA ASN A 78 -12.91 -0.58 -0.54
C ASN A 78 -12.72 -2.02 -1.05
N ALA A 79 -13.77 -2.84 -1.04
CA ALA A 79 -13.71 -4.19 -1.61
C ALA A 79 -13.55 -4.18 -3.13
N VAL A 80 -14.22 -3.28 -3.87
CA VAL A 80 -14.03 -3.12 -5.33
C VAL A 80 -12.66 -2.53 -5.66
N LEU A 81 -12.21 -1.51 -4.94
CA LEU A 81 -10.85 -0.96 -5.08
C LEU A 81 -9.80 -2.05 -4.90
N ASN A 82 -9.96 -2.89 -3.88
CA ASN A 82 -9.05 -4.00 -3.64
C ASN A 82 -9.11 -5.07 -4.75
N ALA A 83 -10.27 -5.30 -5.35
CA ALA A 83 -10.41 -6.20 -6.50
C ALA A 83 -9.58 -5.69 -7.69
N TRP A 84 -9.68 -4.40 -8.03
CA TRP A 84 -8.90 -3.78 -9.10
C TRP A 84 -7.40 -3.71 -8.79
N ALA A 85 -7.03 -3.34 -7.56
CA ALA A 85 -5.63 -3.32 -7.12
C ALA A 85 -4.99 -4.72 -7.16
N ARG A 86 -5.75 -5.78 -6.86
CA ARG A 86 -5.29 -7.15 -7.00
C ARG A 86 -5.18 -7.60 -8.44
N PHE A 87 -6.13 -7.22 -9.29
CA PHE A 87 -6.04 -7.49 -10.73
C PHE A 87 -4.77 -6.88 -11.32
N ALA A 88 -4.42 -5.65 -10.94
CA ALA A 88 -3.16 -5.01 -11.34
C ALA A 88 -1.89 -5.77 -10.91
N ASN A 89 -2.00 -6.72 -9.97
CA ASN A 89 -0.87 -7.50 -9.43
C ASN A 89 -0.90 -8.98 -9.80
N GLY A 90 -2.02 -9.46 -10.34
CA GLY A 90 -2.32 -10.87 -10.50
C GLY A 90 -2.00 -11.40 -11.88
N VAL A 91 -2.20 -12.71 -12.04
CA VAL A 91 -2.08 -13.41 -13.35
C VAL A 91 -3.09 -12.87 -14.37
N ASP A 92 -4.25 -12.40 -13.90
CA ASP A 92 -5.26 -11.78 -14.77
C ASP A 92 -4.80 -10.44 -15.36
N GLY A 93 -3.93 -9.69 -14.67
CA GLY A 93 -3.21 -8.52 -15.18
C GLY A 93 -1.89 -8.88 -15.87
N SER A 94 -1.85 -9.99 -16.60
CA SER A 94 -0.61 -10.55 -17.17
C SER A 94 0.14 -9.57 -18.06
N ASN A 95 -0.57 -8.74 -18.83
CA ASN A 95 0.05 -7.70 -19.67
C ASN A 95 0.04 -6.31 -19.00
N ALA A 96 0.99 -5.46 -19.40
CA ALA A 96 1.16 -4.13 -18.82
C ALA A 96 -0.06 -3.21 -19.03
N LYS A 97 -0.74 -3.33 -20.18
CA LYS A 97 -1.90 -2.52 -20.51
C LYS A 97 -3.05 -2.76 -19.54
N ASP A 98 -3.31 -4.01 -19.21
CA ASP A 98 -4.39 -4.39 -18.29
C ASP A 98 -4.10 -3.94 -16.85
N ARG A 99 -2.83 -4.02 -16.41
CA ARG A 99 -2.44 -3.49 -15.09
C ARG A 99 -2.60 -1.98 -14.97
N ILE A 100 -2.23 -1.25 -16.02
CA ILE A 100 -2.41 0.21 -16.08
C ILE A 100 -3.90 0.55 -16.09
N ALA A 101 -4.70 -0.13 -16.92
CA ALA A 101 -6.14 0.06 -16.96
C ALA A 101 -6.79 -0.21 -15.59
N ALA A 102 -6.35 -1.24 -14.87
CA ALA A 102 -6.85 -1.54 -13.54
C ALA A 102 -6.49 -0.49 -12.49
N ALA A 103 -5.28 0.07 -12.53
CA ALA A 103 -4.91 1.19 -11.66
C ALA A 103 -5.74 2.44 -11.97
N GLN A 104 -5.98 2.72 -13.26
CA GLN A 104 -6.87 3.82 -13.69
C GLN A 104 -8.31 3.61 -13.22
N ARG A 105 -8.86 2.40 -13.33
CA ARG A 105 -10.21 2.10 -12.81
C ARG A 105 -10.28 2.26 -11.29
N ALA A 106 -9.28 1.80 -10.55
CA ALA A 106 -9.22 2.01 -9.10
C ALA A 106 -9.21 3.51 -8.75
N GLN A 107 -8.45 4.33 -9.49
CA GLN A 107 -8.45 5.78 -9.31
C GLN A 107 -9.80 6.43 -9.61
N GLN A 108 -10.46 6.06 -10.72
CA GLN A 108 -11.78 6.59 -11.06
C GLN A 108 -12.84 6.27 -10.00
N ILE A 109 -12.76 5.10 -9.38
CA ILE A 109 -13.67 4.71 -8.29
C ILE A 109 -13.41 5.57 -7.04
N LEU A 110 -12.14 5.83 -6.71
CA LEU A 110 -11.78 6.73 -5.61
C LEU A 110 -12.27 8.16 -5.85
N GLU A 111 -12.07 8.69 -7.05
CA GLU A 111 -12.57 10.02 -7.45
C GLU A 111 -14.10 10.11 -7.36
N HIS A 112 -14.80 9.04 -7.75
CA HIS A 112 -16.26 8.95 -7.58
C HIS A 112 -16.67 8.98 -6.10
N MET A 113 -15.97 8.23 -5.23
CA MET A 113 -16.21 8.30 -3.78
C MET A 113 -16.00 9.70 -3.20
N GLU A 114 -14.95 10.42 -3.62
CA GLU A 114 -14.72 11.82 -3.20
C GLU A 114 -15.88 12.73 -3.66
N GLY A 115 -16.40 12.50 -4.87
CA GLY A 115 -17.55 13.21 -5.42
C GLY A 115 -18.84 12.98 -4.61
N LEU A 116 -19.09 11.75 -4.17
CA LEU A 116 -20.27 11.41 -3.35
C LEU A 116 -20.27 12.14 -2.01
N GLY A 117 -19.10 12.26 -1.38
CA GLY A 117 -18.96 13.01 -0.12
C GLY A 117 -19.27 14.50 -0.27
N SER A 118 -18.95 15.09 -1.43
CA SER A 118 -19.11 16.53 -1.68
C SER A 118 -20.54 16.95 -2.05
N ILE A 119 -21.39 16.01 -2.50
CA ILE A 119 -22.78 16.28 -2.90
C ILE A 119 -23.66 16.49 -1.66
N LYS A 120 -23.49 15.66 -0.62
CA LYS A 120 -24.27 15.77 0.62
C LYS A 120 -23.89 16.95 1.50
N ASP A 121 -22.67 17.49 1.36
CA ASP A 121 -22.25 18.70 2.08
C ASP A 121 -22.91 19.99 1.49
N LYS A 122 -23.61 19.91 0.35
CA LYS A 122 -24.25 21.06 -0.35
C LYS A 122 -25.77 21.06 -0.35
N GLU A 123 -26.41 19.93 -0.08
CA GLU A 123 -27.87 19.86 0.09
C GLU A 123 -28.16 20.14 1.57
N ASP A 124 -28.64 21.36 1.85
CA ASP A 124 -29.00 21.83 3.18
C ASP A 124 -29.87 20.82 3.95
N ASN A 125 -29.66 20.76 5.27
CA ASN A 125 -30.41 20.00 6.27
C ASN A 125 -31.95 20.23 6.19
N GLU A 126 -32.62 19.65 5.20
CA GLU A 126 -34.07 19.53 5.18
C GLU A 126 -34.48 18.08 4.95
N GLY A 127 -34.52 17.35 6.07
CA GLY A 127 -35.48 16.27 6.29
C GLY A 127 -35.26 14.96 5.51
N ASP A 128 -34.55 14.02 6.12
CA ASP A 128 -35.23 12.81 6.61
C ASP A 128 -34.33 12.08 7.61
N ASP A 129 -34.96 11.63 8.70
CA ASP A 129 -34.39 10.94 9.86
C ASP A 129 -34.09 9.47 9.51
N ASP A 130 -33.23 9.26 8.51
CA ASP A 130 -32.63 7.96 8.26
C ASP A 130 -31.12 8.14 8.11
N ASN A 131 -30.37 7.32 8.81
CA ASN A 131 -28.92 7.39 9.04
C ASN A 131 -28.12 7.20 7.74
N ASP A 132 -28.16 8.20 6.88
CA ASP A 132 -27.73 8.13 5.49
C ASP A 132 -26.22 8.39 5.39
N GLU A 133 -25.46 7.40 5.89
CA GLU A 133 -24.00 7.41 6.03
C GLU A 133 -23.33 7.95 4.76
N VAL A 134 -22.71 9.14 4.87
CA VAL A 134 -21.99 9.78 3.77
C VAL A 134 -20.79 8.89 3.43
N VAL A 135 -20.75 8.38 2.19
CA VAL A 135 -19.60 7.61 1.73
C VAL A 135 -18.43 8.56 1.48
N LYS A 136 -17.43 8.53 2.35
CA LYS A 136 -16.17 9.25 2.20
C LYS A 136 -15.02 8.25 2.09
N PRO A 137 -14.05 8.44 1.18
CA PRO A 137 -12.83 7.63 1.16
C PRO A 137 -12.10 7.72 2.49
N ASP A 138 -11.50 6.62 2.92
CA ASP A 138 -10.61 6.56 4.08
C ASP A 138 -9.17 6.25 3.65
N ALA A 139 -8.26 6.17 4.62
CA ALA A 139 -6.88 5.80 4.36
C ALA A 139 -6.76 4.42 3.69
N ILE A 140 -7.72 3.50 3.86
CA ILE A 140 -7.74 2.22 3.16
C ILE A 140 -8.04 2.44 1.67
N SER A 141 -9.01 3.28 1.34
CA SER A 141 -9.37 3.64 -0.03
C SER A 141 -8.16 4.19 -0.79
N TYR A 142 -7.51 5.23 -0.25
CA TYR A 142 -6.35 5.87 -0.87
C TYR A 142 -5.16 4.91 -0.97
N ASN A 143 -4.83 4.20 0.11
CA ASN A 143 -3.72 3.25 0.12
C ASN A 143 -3.90 2.10 -0.87
N THR A 144 -5.15 1.73 -1.15
CA THR A 144 -5.47 0.70 -2.15
C THR A 144 -5.16 1.18 -3.57
N VAL A 145 -5.51 2.43 -3.89
CA VAL A 145 -5.19 3.03 -5.20
C VAL A 145 -3.69 3.30 -5.34
N LEU A 146 -3.03 3.82 -4.30
CA LEU A 146 -1.56 3.94 -4.23
C LEU A 146 -0.87 2.62 -4.58
N LYS A 147 -1.35 1.54 -3.96
CA LYS A 147 -0.82 0.19 -4.17
C LYS A 147 -1.04 -0.31 -5.61
N ALA A 148 -2.18 0.02 -6.21
CA ALA A 148 -2.49 -0.33 -7.60
C ALA A 148 -1.53 0.38 -8.57
N TRP A 149 -1.32 1.69 -8.40
CA TRP A 149 -0.37 2.45 -9.21
C TRP A 149 1.06 1.95 -9.06
N ALA A 150 1.52 1.77 -7.82
CA ALA A 150 2.88 1.33 -7.50
C ALA A 150 3.27 -0.03 -8.13
N ARG A 151 2.29 -0.83 -8.56
CA ARG A 151 2.51 -2.14 -9.18
C ARG A 151 1.98 -2.26 -10.62
N SER A 152 1.39 -1.20 -11.15
CA SER A 152 0.86 -1.17 -12.52
C SER A 152 1.97 -1.35 -13.57
N GLY A 153 3.19 -0.92 -13.26
CA GLY A 153 4.28 -0.79 -14.23
C GLY A 153 4.14 0.44 -15.12
N HIS A 154 3.24 1.37 -14.81
CA HIS A 154 3.15 2.65 -15.50
C HIS A 154 4.45 3.46 -15.30
N PRO A 155 5.04 4.06 -16.35
CA PRO A 155 6.27 4.86 -16.23
C PRO A 155 6.16 5.98 -15.19
N SER A 156 5.02 6.68 -15.17
CA SER A 156 4.70 7.74 -14.21
C SER A 156 4.03 7.23 -12.92
N ALA A 157 4.15 5.94 -12.56
CA ALA A 157 3.51 5.39 -11.36
C ALA A 157 3.89 6.16 -10.08
N ALA A 158 5.14 6.59 -9.96
CA ALA A 158 5.61 7.41 -8.83
C ALA A 158 4.89 8.76 -8.75
N PHE A 159 4.64 9.39 -9.89
CA PHE A 159 3.91 10.66 -9.96
C PHE A 159 2.44 10.51 -9.54
N PHE A 160 1.75 9.46 -9.99
CA PHE A 160 0.39 9.17 -9.51
C PHE A 160 0.37 8.84 -8.02
N ALA A 161 1.36 8.09 -7.53
CA ALA A 161 1.48 7.82 -6.10
C ALA A 161 1.70 9.10 -5.27
N GLN A 162 2.53 10.02 -5.77
CA GLN A 162 2.74 11.32 -5.12
C GLN A 162 1.45 12.14 -5.06
N GLN A 163 0.71 12.24 -6.17
CA GLN A 163 -0.55 13.01 -6.20
C GLN A 163 -1.58 12.48 -5.21
N ILE A 164 -1.71 11.15 -5.10
CA ILE A 164 -2.65 10.55 -4.15
C ILE A 164 -2.20 10.82 -2.71
N LEU A 165 -0.90 10.66 -2.40
CA LEU A 165 -0.37 10.97 -1.08
C LEU A 165 -0.58 12.45 -0.73
N GLN A 166 -0.29 13.36 -1.65
CA GLN A 166 -0.53 14.78 -1.48
C GLN A 166 -2.01 15.09 -1.26
N ARG A 167 -2.92 14.43 -2.00
CA ARG A 167 -4.36 14.57 -1.81
C ARG A 167 -4.80 14.17 -0.39
N MET A 168 -4.26 13.07 0.14
CA MET A 168 -4.51 12.66 1.53
C MET A 168 -3.98 13.71 2.53
N GLU A 169 -2.78 14.24 2.33
CA GLU A 169 -2.16 15.27 3.17
C GLU A 169 -3.00 16.56 3.19
N GLU A 170 -3.43 17.02 2.02
CA GLU A 170 -4.26 18.21 1.85
C GLU A 170 -5.61 18.06 2.54
N LEU A 171 -6.30 16.94 2.31
CA LEU A 171 -7.59 16.69 2.93
C LEU A 171 -7.45 16.57 4.45
N TYR A 172 -6.44 15.86 4.96
CA TYR A 172 -6.21 15.74 6.41
C TYR A 172 -5.91 17.10 7.04
N SER A 173 -5.10 17.92 6.38
CA SER A 173 -4.77 19.27 6.85
C SER A 173 -5.99 20.20 6.86
N GLN A 174 -6.94 20.01 5.94
CA GLN A 174 -8.15 20.82 5.82
C GLN A 174 -9.24 20.39 6.80
N THR A 175 -9.43 19.08 7.01
CA THR A 175 -10.57 18.55 7.79
C THR A 175 -10.20 18.11 9.19
N GLY A 176 -8.94 17.76 9.45
CA GLY A 176 -8.50 17.08 10.67
C GLY A 176 -9.05 15.66 10.83
N ASP A 177 -9.65 15.09 9.78
CA ASP A 177 -10.26 13.76 9.83
C ASP A 177 -9.19 12.66 9.89
N GLU A 178 -9.06 12.05 11.05
CA GLU A 178 -8.11 10.98 11.32
C GLU A 178 -8.30 9.75 10.41
N SER A 179 -9.49 9.54 9.82
CA SER A 179 -9.77 8.40 8.94
C SER A 179 -9.04 8.47 7.61
N ILE A 180 -8.68 9.67 7.13
CA ILE A 180 -7.97 9.89 5.86
C ILE A 180 -6.48 10.18 6.04
N ARG A 181 -6.01 10.25 7.29
CA ARG A 181 -4.62 10.61 7.61
C ARG A 181 -3.63 9.67 6.89
N PRO A 182 -2.64 10.21 6.17
CA PRO A 182 -1.53 9.41 5.65
C PRO A 182 -0.84 8.60 6.76
N ASN A 183 -0.28 7.45 6.42
CA ASN A 183 0.46 6.64 7.38
C ASN A 183 1.73 6.06 6.76
N VAL A 184 2.53 5.34 7.54
CA VAL A 184 3.78 4.71 7.10
C VAL A 184 3.58 3.87 5.83
N PHE A 185 2.42 3.25 5.65
CA PHE A 185 2.11 2.51 4.43
C PHE A 185 1.94 3.42 3.22
N SER A 186 1.25 4.57 3.36
CA SER A 186 1.08 5.57 2.31
C SER A 186 2.45 6.04 1.79
N TYR A 187 3.31 6.51 2.69
CA TYR A 187 4.65 6.99 2.35
C TYR A 187 5.54 5.88 1.78
N THR A 188 5.59 4.72 2.43
CA THR A 188 6.41 3.58 1.96
C THR A 188 5.98 3.10 0.58
N THR A 189 4.67 3.13 0.28
CA THR A 189 4.15 2.74 -1.04
C THR A 189 4.55 3.74 -2.12
N THR A 190 4.55 5.05 -1.82
CA THR A 190 5.03 6.09 -2.74
C THR A 190 6.52 5.96 -3.03
N ILE A 191 7.36 5.75 -2.00
CA ILE A 191 8.80 5.49 -2.18
C ILE A 191 9.01 4.20 -2.99
N ASN A 192 8.22 3.16 -2.73
CA ASN A 192 8.30 1.92 -3.49
C ASN A 192 7.90 2.11 -4.96
N ALA A 193 6.87 2.90 -5.26
CA ALA A 193 6.49 3.23 -6.64
C ALA A 193 7.66 3.92 -7.38
N ALA A 194 8.36 4.82 -6.69
CA ALA A 194 9.56 5.47 -7.22
C ALA A 194 10.71 4.48 -7.43
N ALA A 195 10.98 3.59 -6.47
CA ALA A 195 12.10 2.65 -6.54
C ALA A 195 12.06 1.68 -7.73
N TYR A 196 10.88 1.46 -8.34
CA TYR A 196 10.69 0.62 -9.53
C TYR A 196 10.49 1.42 -10.81
N ALA A 197 10.60 2.76 -10.77
CA ALA A 197 10.50 3.57 -11.96
C ALA A 197 11.71 3.35 -12.87
N GLY A 198 11.43 3.16 -14.17
CA GLY A 198 12.44 3.19 -15.22
C GLY A 198 12.49 4.56 -15.90
N GLY A 199 13.20 4.63 -17.03
CA GLY A 199 13.21 5.82 -17.88
C GLY A 199 14.58 6.46 -18.01
N THR A 200 14.56 7.65 -18.62
CA THR A 200 15.71 8.53 -18.84
C THR A 200 16.32 9.01 -17.53
N ILE A 201 17.52 9.58 -17.61
CA ILE A 201 18.20 10.15 -16.43
C ILE A 201 17.36 11.25 -15.77
N ASP A 202 16.71 12.12 -16.57
CA ASP A 202 15.84 13.19 -16.07
C ASP A 202 14.58 12.64 -15.37
N GLU A 203 13.94 11.62 -15.95
CA GLU A 203 12.79 10.96 -15.32
C GLU A 203 13.17 10.26 -14.02
N ARG A 204 14.33 9.58 -13.98
CA ARG A 204 14.85 8.97 -12.75
C ARG A 204 15.18 10.01 -11.69
N GLN A 205 15.76 11.15 -12.07
CA GLN A 205 16.05 12.24 -11.14
C GLN A 205 14.78 12.84 -10.53
N LYS A 206 13.76 13.09 -11.35
CA LYS A 206 12.43 13.53 -10.87
C LYS A 206 11.81 12.51 -9.93
N THR A 207 11.89 11.23 -10.28
CA THR A 207 11.34 10.15 -9.45
C THR A 207 12.13 9.96 -8.15
N TYR A 208 13.44 10.20 -8.17
CA TYR A 208 14.27 10.21 -6.97
C TYR A 208 13.84 11.31 -6.00
N GLN A 209 13.53 12.50 -6.53
CA GLN A 209 13.00 13.60 -5.71
C GLN A 209 11.66 13.26 -5.06
N ILE A 210 10.78 12.52 -5.75
CA ILE A 210 9.51 12.03 -5.18
C ILE A 210 9.79 11.08 -4.00
N ALA A 211 10.75 10.17 -4.14
CA ALA A 211 11.13 9.25 -3.07
C ALA A 211 11.70 10.00 -1.84
N LEU A 212 12.56 11.00 -2.07
CA LEU A 212 13.13 11.83 -1.02
C LEU A 212 12.08 12.66 -0.29
N ASP A 213 11.17 13.32 -1.02
CA ASP A 213 10.07 14.11 -0.44
C ASP A 213 9.18 13.24 0.45
N ALA A 214 8.73 12.08 -0.06
CA ALA A 214 7.91 11.15 0.71
C ALA A 214 8.64 10.62 1.95
N PHE A 215 9.95 10.33 1.84
CA PHE A 215 10.76 9.87 2.97
C PHE A 215 10.98 10.97 4.02
N GLN A 216 11.25 12.19 3.59
CA GLN A 216 11.42 13.33 4.49
C GLN A 216 10.13 13.62 5.26
N LYS A 217 8.99 13.64 4.58
CA LYS A 217 7.67 13.88 5.20
C LYS A 217 7.33 12.86 6.28
N ILE A 218 7.60 11.56 6.08
CA ILE A 218 7.38 10.56 7.15
C ILE A 218 8.42 10.66 8.28
N CYS A 219 9.63 11.17 8.01
CA CYS A 219 10.62 11.45 9.07
C CYS A 219 10.24 12.68 9.92
N GLU A 220 9.52 13.64 9.35
CA GLU A 220 9.07 14.88 9.99
C GLU A 220 7.66 14.76 10.59
N SER A 221 6.94 13.68 10.27
CA SER A 221 5.60 13.41 10.80
C SER A 221 5.60 13.28 12.32
N ASN A 222 4.58 13.86 12.95
CA ASN A 222 4.34 13.75 14.39
C ASN A 222 3.40 12.58 14.76
N TYR A 223 2.80 11.91 13.78
CA TYR A 223 1.79 10.86 14.01
C TYR A 223 2.25 9.45 13.58
N ASP A 224 3.30 9.34 12.76
CA ASP A 224 3.84 8.05 12.35
C ASP A 224 5.36 8.15 12.13
N ARG A 225 6.06 7.02 12.04
CA ARG A 225 7.51 6.97 11.88
C ARG A 225 7.92 5.97 10.81
N PRO A 226 9.10 6.15 10.18
CA PRO A 226 9.62 5.18 9.24
C PRO A 226 9.83 3.81 9.89
N SER A 227 9.44 2.75 9.19
CA SER A 227 9.73 1.37 9.59
C SER A 227 10.99 0.85 8.88
N HIS A 228 11.52 -0.30 9.30
CA HIS A 228 12.58 -1.01 8.59
C HIS A 228 12.24 -1.27 7.11
N VAL A 229 10.95 -1.43 6.78
CA VAL A 229 10.50 -1.57 5.38
C VAL A 229 10.64 -0.23 4.65
N THR A 230 10.32 0.88 5.30
CA THR A 230 10.46 2.25 4.75
C THR A 230 11.93 2.54 4.45
N TYR A 231 12.84 2.30 5.40
CA TYR A 231 14.28 2.46 5.21
C TYR A 231 14.84 1.59 4.09
N GLY A 232 14.52 0.28 4.09
CA GLY A 232 14.99 -0.62 3.05
C GLY A 232 14.47 -0.23 1.66
N THR A 233 13.21 0.21 1.58
CA THR A 233 12.62 0.73 0.33
C THR A 233 13.32 2.01 -0.13
N MET A 234 13.67 2.90 0.79
CA MET A 234 14.42 4.11 0.46
C MET A 234 15.83 3.80 -0.06
N PHE A 235 16.56 2.88 0.57
CA PHE A 235 17.87 2.44 0.04
C PHE A 235 17.76 1.82 -1.35
N ARG A 236 16.69 1.07 -1.62
CA ARG A 236 16.41 0.57 -2.98
C ARG A 236 16.20 1.72 -3.97
N ALA A 237 15.44 2.74 -3.58
CA ALA A 237 15.23 3.91 -4.43
C ALA A 237 16.56 4.61 -4.75
N VAL A 238 17.44 4.79 -3.74
CA VAL A 238 18.79 5.33 -3.96
C VAL A 238 19.59 4.46 -4.94
N ALA A 239 19.61 3.13 -4.74
CA ALA A 239 20.37 2.21 -5.59
C ALA A 239 19.92 2.24 -7.06
N ASN A 240 18.61 2.40 -7.30
CA ASN A 240 18.03 2.29 -8.63
C ASN A 240 17.94 3.64 -9.38
N LEU A 241 17.77 4.74 -8.66
CA LEU A 241 17.46 6.04 -9.26
C LEU A 241 18.65 7.00 -9.26
N SER A 242 19.60 6.84 -8.35
CA SER A 242 20.72 7.76 -8.23
C SER A 242 21.67 7.63 -9.43
N SER A 243 21.94 8.75 -10.11
CA SER A 243 22.84 8.79 -11.27
C SER A 243 24.31 8.59 -10.88
N PHE A 244 24.66 8.97 -9.65
CA PHE A 244 25.97 8.79 -9.04
C PHE A 244 25.79 8.28 -7.61
N LEU A 245 26.86 7.79 -6.98
CA LEU A 245 26.76 7.34 -5.59
C LEU A 245 26.50 8.53 -4.66
N ASP A 246 25.28 8.64 -4.14
CA ASP A 246 24.85 9.72 -3.23
C ASP A 246 25.23 9.41 -1.78
N ILE A 247 26.53 9.59 -1.49
CA ILE A 247 27.14 9.17 -0.21
C ILE A 247 26.50 9.89 0.99
N GLU A 248 26.20 11.19 0.87
CA GLU A 248 25.69 11.98 1.99
C GLU A 248 24.25 11.60 2.33
N THR A 249 23.40 11.39 1.33
CA THR A 249 22.04 10.88 1.54
C THR A 249 22.07 9.48 2.16
N ILE A 250 22.93 8.58 1.67
CA ILE A 250 23.07 7.23 2.23
C ILE A 250 23.49 7.29 3.70
N LYS A 251 24.50 8.09 4.05
CA LYS A 251 24.94 8.26 5.44
C LYS A 251 23.83 8.81 6.32
N THR A 252 23.09 9.81 5.84
CA THR A 252 21.99 10.45 6.59
C THR A 252 20.88 9.44 6.88
N ILE A 253 20.43 8.71 5.85
CA ILE A 253 19.41 7.67 6.00
C ILE A 253 19.91 6.54 6.93
N TRP A 254 21.17 6.12 6.78
CA TRP A 254 21.77 5.06 7.61
C TRP A 254 21.88 5.46 9.07
N HIS A 255 22.34 6.68 9.36
CA HIS A 255 22.43 7.20 10.72
C HIS A 255 21.07 7.16 11.40
N ARG A 256 20.05 7.73 10.75
CA ARG A 256 18.69 7.75 11.29
C ARG A 256 18.12 6.35 11.46
N CYS A 257 18.32 5.44 10.49
CA CYS A 257 17.85 4.05 10.59
C CYS A 257 18.41 3.32 11.82
N ARG A 258 19.68 3.59 12.16
CA ARG A 258 20.32 3.06 13.37
C ARG A 258 19.74 3.65 14.64
N GLU A 259 19.63 4.98 14.71
CA GLU A 259 19.09 5.68 15.88
C GLU A 259 17.64 5.32 16.17
N GLU A 260 16.84 5.08 15.14
CA GLU A 260 15.44 4.67 15.28
C GLU A 260 15.28 3.15 15.51
N GLY A 261 16.38 2.40 15.56
CA GLY A 261 16.37 0.96 15.82
C GLY A 261 15.71 0.12 14.72
N GLN A 262 15.77 0.56 13.47
CA GLN A 262 15.08 -0.04 12.32
C GLN A 262 15.98 -0.89 11.41
N VAL A 263 17.20 -1.22 11.84
CA VAL A 263 18.14 -2.02 11.03
C VAL A 263 17.72 -3.49 11.00
N SER A 264 17.18 -3.91 9.86
CA SER A 264 16.80 -5.30 9.57
C SER A 264 17.70 -5.93 8.49
N ASP A 265 17.61 -7.24 8.30
CA ASP A 265 18.29 -7.93 7.19
C ASP A 265 17.90 -7.35 5.83
N PHE A 266 16.64 -6.91 5.69
CA PHE A 266 16.16 -6.24 4.51
C PHE A 266 16.90 -4.91 4.28
N VAL A 267 17.03 -4.08 5.31
CA VAL A 267 17.78 -2.81 5.25
C VAL A 267 19.23 -3.06 4.87
N LEU A 268 19.91 -4.03 5.51
CA LEU A 268 21.31 -4.35 5.23
C LEU A 268 21.51 -4.81 3.78
N SER A 269 20.59 -5.64 3.27
CA SER A 269 20.61 -6.07 1.88
C SER A 269 20.48 -4.89 0.91
N GLN A 270 19.53 -3.98 1.14
CA GLN A 270 19.32 -2.84 0.25
C GLN A 270 20.45 -1.80 0.37
N LEU A 271 20.97 -1.56 1.58
CA LEU A 271 22.13 -0.69 1.80
C LEU A 271 23.35 -1.18 1.03
N ARG A 272 23.60 -2.49 1.02
CA ARG A 272 24.70 -3.08 0.25
C ARG A 272 24.52 -2.87 -1.25
N SER A 273 23.30 -2.95 -1.76
CA SER A 273 23.00 -2.65 -3.17
C SER A 273 23.16 -1.17 -3.49
N ALA A 274 22.94 -0.28 -2.53
CA ALA A 274 23.08 1.16 -2.68
C ALA A 274 24.53 1.68 -2.52
N THR A 275 25.49 0.84 -2.13
CA THR A 275 26.85 1.28 -1.74
C THR A 275 27.95 0.44 -2.38
N THR A 276 29.17 1.00 -2.43
CA THR A 276 30.37 0.21 -2.73
C THR A 276 30.77 -0.65 -1.52
N PRO A 277 31.51 -1.75 -1.73
CA PRO A 277 31.96 -2.61 -0.63
C PRO A 277 32.78 -1.86 0.45
N ASP A 278 33.55 -0.85 0.06
CA ASP A 278 34.37 -0.05 0.98
C ASP A 278 33.51 0.93 1.80
N LEU A 279 32.55 1.59 1.16
CA LEU A 279 31.60 2.46 1.85
C LEU A 279 30.73 1.64 2.81
N PHE A 280 30.22 0.48 2.37
CA PHE A 280 29.47 -0.42 3.25
C PHE A 280 30.30 -0.82 4.49
N SER A 281 31.56 -1.22 4.28
CA SER A 281 32.44 -1.57 5.39
C SER A 281 32.65 -0.39 6.35
N LYS A 282 32.83 0.82 5.82
CA LYS A 282 32.98 2.03 6.62
C LYS A 282 31.73 2.33 7.46
N LEU A 283 30.54 2.26 6.86
CA LEU A 283 29.25 2.48 7.52
C LEU A 283 28.98 1.46 8.64
N MET A 284 29.44 0.22 8.48
CA MET A 284 29.33 -0.84 9.49
C MET A 284 30.41 -0.75 10.58
N SER A 285 31.57 -0.14 10.28
CA SER A 285 32.67 0.06 11.22
C SER A 285 32.53 1.30 12.09
N ASP A 286 31.66 2.25 11.70
CA ASP A 286 31.31 3.44 12.45
C ASP A 286 30.43 3.07 13.66
N ARG A 287 31.06 2.32 14.58
CA ARG A 287 30.56 1.91 15.88
C ARG A 287 30.95 3.01 16.84
N SER A 288 30.07 3.97 17.08
CA SER A 288 30.29 4.94 18.14
C SER A 288 30.37 4.20 19.48
N LYS A 289 31.58 4.16 20.06
CA LYS A 289 31.90 3.94 21.48
C LYS A 289 31.07 2.88 22.20
N ASP A 290 31.35 1.60 21.97
CA ASP A 290 31.31 0.62 23.05
C ASP A 290 32.27 -0.54 22.77
N SER A 291 33.10 -0.80 23.77
CA SER A 291 34.14 -1.81 23.79
C SER A 291 33.53 -3.22 23.78
N PHE A 292 33.55 -3.89 22.63
CA PHE A 292 33.49 -5.35 22.59
C PHE A 292 34.55 -5.87 21.63
N SER A 293 35.59 -6.48 22.20
CA SER A 293 36.62 -7.21 21.50
C SER A 293 35.99 -8.38 20.74
N PHE A 294 36.17 -8.42 19.43
CA PHE A 294 35.92 -9.63 18.66
C PHE A 294 36.94 -10.68 19.12
N THR A 295 36.49 -11.73 19.82
CA THR A 295 37.34 -12.90 20.00
C THR A 295 37.54 -13.52 18.62
N ASN A 296 38.76 -13.41 18.12
CA ASN A 296 39.26 -14.18 16.98
C ASN A 296 38.93 -15.66 17.22
N SER A 297 37.88 -16.16 16.58
CA SER A 297 37.71 -17.58 16.32
C SER A 297 37.94 -17.78 14.83
N THR A 298 39.17 -18.21 14.55
CA THR A 298 39.60 -18.87 13.32
C THR A 298 38.52 -19.79 12.76
N ASN A 299 38.15 -19.62 11.49
CA ASN A 299 38.22 -20.72 10.51
C ASN A 299 37.85 -20.30 9.07
N SER A 300 38.72 -20.75 8.17
CA SER A 300 38.66 -20.87 6.71
C SER A 300 38.23 -19.66 5.87
N ILE A 301 39.24 -19.03 5.28
CA ILE A 301 39.17 -18.23 4.06
C ILE A 301 38.85 -19.17 2.89
N GLY A 302 37.80 -18.84 2.14
CA GLY A 302 37.47 -19.38 0.82
C GLY A 302 37.04 -18.23 -0.09
N ASP A 303 37.67 -18.18 -1.25
CA ASP A 303 37.55 -17.16 -2.29
C ASP A 303 36.08 -16.93 -2.73
N GLN A 304 35.70 -15.66 -2.97
CA GLN A 304 34.38 -15.16 -3.43
C GLN A 304 33.15 -15.08 -2.48
N GLY A 305 33.29 -15.09 -1.16
CA GLY A 305 32.12 -14.97 -0.27
C GLY A 305 32.35 -14.12 0.98
N ARG A 306 32.14 -12.79 0.92
CA ARG A 306 32.07 -11.97 2.15
C ARG A 306 30.83 -12.42 2.94
N ARG A 307 31.04 -12.96 4.14
CA ARG A 307 29.98 -13.37 5.10
C ARG A 307 28.92 -12.27 5.23
N LEU A 308 27.65 -12.61 4.95
CA LEU A 308 26.53 -11.76 5.31
C LEU A 308 26.49 -11.66 6.83
N ILE A 309 26.61 -10.44 7.37
CA ILE A 309 26.39 -10.15 8.79
C ILE A 309 24.86 -10.10 8.98
N PRO A 310 24.24 -11.07 9.66
CA PRO A 310 22.82 -11.02 9.96
C PRO A 310 22.54 -9.85 10.92
N ALA A 311 21.37 -9.23 10.81
CA ALA A 311 20.96 -8.15 11.72
C ALA A 311 20.99 -8.59 13.19
N ALA A 312 20.78 -9.88 13.48
CA ALA A 312 20.87 -10.45 14.82
C ALA A 312 22.25 -10.30 15.48
N GLU A 313 23.33 -10.17 14.69
CA GLU A 313 24.71 -9.97 15.17
C GLU A 313 25.04 -8.48 15.41
N LEU A 314 24.10 -7.56 15.16
CA LEU A 314 24.28 -6.11 15.35
C LEU A 314 23.83 -5.63 16.74
N PRO A 315 24.30 -4.45 17.20
CA PRO A 315 23.86 -3.82 18.45
C PRO A 315 22.34 -3.83 18.57
N LEU A 316 21.85 -4.11 19.79
CA LEU A 316 20.41 -4.21 20.04
C LEU A 316 19.69 -2.90 19.70
N GLU A 317 20.29 -1.77 20.06
CA GLU A 317 19.78 -0.42 19.79
C GLU A 317 19.57 -0.14 18.29
N TRP A 318 20.33 -0.79 17.40
CA TRP A 318 20.15 -0.61 15.95
C TRP A 318 18.94 -1.37 15.42
N ARG A 319 18.39 -2.34 16.16
CA ARG A 319 17.39 -3.28 15.67
C ARG A 319 16.19 -3.48 16.60
N GLU A 320 16.13 -2.73 17.70
CA GLU A 320 15.12 -2.89 18.74
C GLU A 320 13.68 -2.65 18.26
N ASN A 321 13.50 -1.80 17.24
CA ASN A 321 12.19 -1.42 16.71
C ASN A 321 11.84 -2.14 15.39
N VAL A 322 12.64 -3.12 14.98
CA VAL A 322 12.32 -3.98 13.82
C VAL A 322 11.18 -4.91 14.18
N GLN A 323 9.97 -4.55 13.75
CA GLN A 323 8.80 -5.41 13.95
C GLN A 323 8.88 -6.68 13.08
N GLY A 324 9.17 -7.84 13.70
CA GLY A 324 8.83 -9.15 13.13
C GLY A 324 9.76 -10.34 13.39
N LYS A 325 9.74 -10.94 14.61
CA LYS A 325 9.34 -12.36 14.87
C LYS A 325 9.51 -12.77 16.36
N ARG A 326 8.38 -13.21 16.96
CA ARG A 326 8.12 -13.81 18.30
C ARG A 326 8.07 -12.78 19.45
N GLN A 327 6.99 -12.70 20.23
CA GLN A 327 6.46 -13.78 21.04
C GLN A 327 4.98 -14.10 20.76
N ARG A 328 4.72 -15.36 20.38
CA ARG A 328 3.52 -16.05 20.80
C ARG A 328 3.84 -16.59 22.20
N TYR A 329 3.08 -16.17 23.19
CA TYR A 329 2.76 -17.00 24.34
C TYR A 329 1.26 -17.26 24.27
#